data_AF-A0AAE4JEA7-F1
#
_entry.id   AF-A0AAE4JEA7-F1
#
_cell.length_a   1.000
_cell.length_b   1.000
_cell.length_c   1.000
_cell.angle_alpha   90.00
_cell.angle_beta   90.00
_cell.angle_gamma   90.00
#
_symmetry.space_group_name_H-M   'P 1'
#
loop_
_entity.id
_entity.type
_entity.pdbx_description
1 polymer ?
#
loop_
_entity_poly.entity_id
_entity_poly.type
_entity_poly.pdbx_seq_one_letter_code
_entity_poly.pdbx_strand_id
1 'polypeptide(L)' 'MREIDELVVKSYPVVAGGGVPMFTGGFGPREFTPAEVLTFGHGGTITTYRA' A
#
# COMPACT_ATOMS: atom_id res chain seq x y z
N MET A 1 6.71 -0.06 13.21
CA MET A 1 5.57 0.78 12.79
C MET A 1 4.33 0.46 13.62
N ARG A 2 4.27 0.80 14.92
CA ARG A 2 3.03 0.67 15.72
C ARG A 2 2.14 1.92 15.68
N GLU A 3 2.61 2.97 15.02
CA GLU A 3 1.98 4.30 14.97
C GLU A 3 0.96 4.47 13.83
N ILE A 4 1.03 3.63 12.79
CA ILE A 4 0.12 3.74 11.64
C ILE A 4 -1.09 2.83 11.85
N ASP A 5 -2.28 3.40 12.03
CA ASP A 5 -3.50 2.62 12.26
C ASP A 5 -4.26 2.29 10.96
N GLU A 6 -4.14 3.15 9.95
CA GLU A 6 -4.74 2.97 8.63
C GLU A 6 -3.73 3.29 7.52
N LEU A 7 -3.72 2.47 6.47
CA LEU A 7 -2.88 2.65 5.29
C LEU A 7 -3.74 2.63 4.03
N VAL A 8 -3.72 3.72 3.27
CA VAL A 8 -4.40 3.81 1.97
C VAL A 8 -3.35 3.76 0.86
N VAL A 9 -3.30 2.66 0.12
CA VAL A 9 -2.32 2.43 -0.96
C VAL A 9 -2.99 2.61 -2.31
N LYS A 10 -2.43 3.50 -3.14
CA LYS A 10 -2.85 3.66 -4.54
C LYS A 10 -1.84 3.00 -5.47
N SER A 11 -2.27 1.93 -6.15
CA SER A 11 -1.45 1.15 -7.05
C SER A 11 -1.82 1.42 -8.51
N TYR A 12 -0.80 1.46 -9.36
CA TYR A 12 -0.97 1.64 -10.80
C TYR A 12 -0.28 0.48 -11.54
N PRO A 13 -0.79 0.06 -12.71
CA PRO A 13 -0.20 -1.04 -13.48
C PRO A 13 1.07 -0.58 -14.23
N VAL A 14 2.07 -0.09 -13.48
CA VAL A 14 3.31 0.47 -14.02
C VAL A 14 4.51 -0.11 -13.25
N VAL A 15 5.48 -0.66 -13.98
CA VAL A 15 6.78 -1.07 -13.44
C VAL A 15 7.76 0.08 -13.67
N ALA A 16 8.12 0.79 -12.60
CA ALA A 16 8.95 2.00 -12.70
C ALA A 16 10.45 1.72 -12.95
N GLY A 17 10.96 0.53 -12.58
CA GLY A 17 12.38 0.18 -12.73
C GLY A 17 13.34 0.89 -11.76
N GLY A 18 12.84 1.82 -10.94
CA GLY A 18 13.59 2.54 -9.90
C GLY A 18 12.73 3.62 -9.22
N GLY A 19 13.28 4.32 -8.23
CA GLY A 19 12.61 5.44 -7.57
C GLY A 19 12.75 5.44 -6.04
N VAL A 20 11.98 6.32 -5.40
CA VAL A 20 11.90 6.37 -3.93
C VAL A 20 11.02 5.23 -3.44
N PRO A 21 11.50 4.34 -2.56
CA PRO A 21 10.71 3.23 -2.04
C PRO A 21 9.61 3.73 -1.09
N MET A 22 8.44 3.08 -1.14
CA MET A 22 7.30 3.40 -0.27
C MET A 22 7.59 3.13 1.21
N PHE A 23 8.33 2.06 1.49
CA PHE A 23 8.76 1.70 2.83
C PHE A 23 10.29 1.55 2.85
N THR A 24 10.90 2.07 3.90
CA THR A 24 12.32 1.90 4.21
C THR A 24 12.45 1.42 5.66
N GLY A 25 13.59 0.79 5.99
CA GLY A 25 13.87 0.28 7.33
C GLY A 25 14.26 -1.20 7.36
N GLY A 26 14.54 -1.71 8.56
CA GLY A 26 14.87 -3.12 8.80
C GLY A 26 13.64 -4.02 8.85
N PHE A 27 13.86 -5.34 8.97
CA PHE A 27 12.80 -6.32 9.07
C PHE A 27 12.04 -6.19 10.40
N GLY A 28 10.74 -5.89 10.32
CA GLY A 28 9.87 -5.72 11.47
C GLY A 28 8.40 -5.75 11.01
N PRO A 29 7.90 -6.92 10.58
CA PRO A 29 6.59 -7.04 9.95
C PRO A 29 5.49 -6.61 10.93
N ARG A 30 4.48 -5.90 10.40
CA ARG A 30 3.21 -5.63 11.05
C ARG A 30 2.11 -6.08 10.11
N GLU A 31 1.15 -6.80 10.66
CA GLU A 31 -0.03 -7.23 9.92
C GLU A 31 -1.00 -6.07 9.74
N PHE A 32 -1.63 -6.01 8.57
CA PHE A 32 -2.77 -5.16 8.29
C PHE A 32 -3.81 -5.97 7.52
N THR A 33 -5.09 -5.73 7.81
CA THR A 33 -6.21 -6.35 7.13
C THR A 33 -6.77 -5.41 6.06
N PRO A 34 -6.95 -5.86 4.81
CA PRO A 34 -7.62 -5.07 3.79
C PRO A 34 -9.08 -4.85 4.18
N ALA A 35 -9.49 -3.59 4.28
CA ALA A 35 -10.84 -3.19 4.64
C ALA A 35 -11.69 -2.79 3.44
N GLU A 36 -11.07 -2.23 2.39
CA GLU A 36 -11.75 -1.83 1.16
C GLU A 36 -10.79 -1.90 -0.04
N VAL A 37 -11.32 -2.25 -1.20
CA VAL A 37 -10.61 -2.18 -2.49
C VAL A 37 -11.50 -1.49 -3.52
N LEU A 38 -11.02 -0.37 -4.05
CA LEU A 38 -11.62 0.34 -5.18
C LEU A 38 -10.79 0.06 -6.42
N THR A 39 -11.44 -0.35 -7.51
CA THR A 39 -10.81 -0.58 -8.81
C THR A 39 -11.28 0.48 -9.81
N PHE A 40 -10.40 0.83 -10.74
CA PHE A 40 -10.67 1.85 -11.74
C PHE A 40 -10.44 1.31 -13.15
N GLY A 41 -11.18 1.83 -14.13
CA GLY A 41 -11.14 1.34 -15.52
C GLY A 41 -9.78 1.43 -16.23
N HIS A 42 -8.83 2.20 -15.68
CA HIS A 42 -7.44 2.29 -16.15
C HIS A 42 -6.52 1.24 -15.50
N GLY A 43 -7.06 0.28 -14.76
CA GLY A 43 -6.32 -0.78 -14.07
C GLY A 43 -5.68 -0.36 -12.75
N GLY A 44 -5.81 0.92 -12.35
CA GLY A 44 -5.39 1.37 -11.03
C GLY A 44 -6.31 0.84 -9.92
N THR A 45 -5.77 0.73 -8.71
CA THR A 45 -6.52 0.35 -7.51
C THR A 45 -6.20 1.28 -6.35
N ILE A 46 -7.17 1.42 -5.45
CA ILE A 46 -6.95 1.96 -4.10
C ILE A 46 -7.31 0.85 -3.12
N THR A 47 -6.42 0.53 -2.19
CA THR A 47 -6.69 -0.42 -1.10
C THR A 47 -6.50 0.27 0.24
N THR A 48 -7.54 0.25 1.05
CA THR A 48 -7.51 0.71 2.43
C THR A 48 -7.26 -0.49 3.34
N TYR A 49 -6.24 -0.39 4.18
CA TYR A 49 -5.83 -1.40 5.14
C TYR A 49 -5.94 -0.86 6.57
N ARG A 50 -6.32 -1.71 7.53
CA ARG A 50 -6.40 -1.37 8.95
C ARG A 50 -5.59 -2.36 9.79
N ALA A 51 -4.93 -1.85 10.82
CA ALA A 51 -4.09 -2.65 11.70
C ALA A 51 -4.87 -3.43 12.77
#